data_AF-A0A7V5PXI5-F1
#
_entry.id   AF-A0A7V5PXI5-F1
#
_cell.length_a   1.000
_cell.length_b   1.000
_cell.length_c   1.000
_cell.angle_alpha   90.00
_cell.angle_beta   90.00
_cell.angle_gamma   90.00
#
_symmetry.space_group_name_H-M   'P 1'
#
loop_
_entity.id
_entity.type
_entity.pdbx_description
1 polymer ?
#
loop_
_entity_poly.entity_id
_entity_poly.type
_entity_poly.pdbx_seq_one_letter_code
_entity_poly.pdbx_strand_id
1 'polypeptide(L)'
;MIILLILGLVFIGLCVLSFFCAREVNLVHVIVGPIVFLLACFALVESAAHLHRTGKWRTRYEKARARLAELHQRWRELRFGVPGDATNPPERSVLALTARFNRVSHQRGRVWRWCRLLGTNAGFQLQLLPDNVPEGVAHGLTDGTLVYAFLEQIPVDQDGDGQEDRVDTNGDGQPDRPLIRLPGAYLGEFAVKKSDAKTVTLQPTRPLDQLQRRVISPDFTWVLYESMPVDDHYVFAEDTRDGYVQLNVEPDQEVFGHRDPETLKATFLAAVRANFPAMPAAQQEQFAQLLVAPYLRDGKRLTEDEAQQLPQEAVWYKVEF
;
A
#
# COMPACT_ATOMS: atom_id res chain seq x y z
N MET A 1 -17.71 -16.97 52.83
CA MET A 1 -18.73 -16.84 53.91
C MET A 1 -18.58 -17.91 54.99
N ILE A 2 -18.58 -19.21 54.64
CA ILE A 2 -18.49 -20.30 55.63
C ILE A 2 -17.25 -20.20 56.53
N ILE A 3 -16.08 -19.88 55.96
CA ILE A 3 -14.82 -19.74 56.72
C ILE A 3 -14.88 -18.58 57.74
N LEU A 4 -15.47 -17.43 57.38
CA LEU A 4 -15.62 -16.29 58.29
C LEU A 4 -16.58 -16.61 59.45
N LEU A 5 -17.61 -17.41 59.17
CA LEU A 5 -18.57 -17.85 60.19
C LEU A 5 -17.92 -18.81 61.19
N ILE A 6 -17.12 -19.76 60.70
CA ILE A 6 -16.32 -20.66 61.55
C ILE A 6 -15.31 -19.86 62.40
N LEU A 7 -14.60 -18.91 61.79
CA LEU A 7 -13.63 -18.06 62.48
C LEU A 7 -14.28 -17.22 63.60
N GLY A 8 -15.47 -16.69 63.33
CA GLY A 8 -16.26 -15.94 64.31
C GLY A 8 -16.74 -16.82 65.47
N LEU A 9 -17.15 -18.06 65.21
CA LEU A 9 -17.54 -19.01 66.25
C LEU A 9 -16.34 -19.39 67.13
N VAL A 10 -15.17 -19.64 66.51
CA VAL A 10 -13.91 -19.89 67.22
C VAL A 10 -13.51 -18.67 68.08
N PHE A 11 -13.69 -17.46 67.58
CA PHE A 11 -13.43 -16.23 68.35
C PHE A 11 -14.33 -16.10 69.58
N ILE A 12 -15.63 -16.36 69.42
CA ILE A 12 -16.58 -16.36 70.55
C ILE A 12 -16.16 -17.40 71.58
N GLY A 13 -15.81 -18.62 71.14
CA GLY A 13 -15.30 -19.67 72.01
C GLY A 13 -14.03 -19.25 72.76
N LEU A 14 -13.10 -18.58 72.08
CA LEU A 14 -11.86 -18.04 72.68
C LEU A 14 -12.17 -16.98 73.74
N CYS A 15 -13.09 -16.04 73.47
CA CYS A 15 -13.50 -15.01 74.42
C CYS A 15 -14.17 -15.62 75.67
N VAL A 16 -15.05 -16.60 75.48
CA VAL A 16 -15.70 -17.32 76.59
C VAL A 16 -14.67 -18.07 77.44
N LEU A 17 -13.76 -18.80 76.81
CA LEU A 17 -12.71 -19.55 77.51
C LEU A 17 -11.75 -18.60 78.26
N SER A 18 -11.38 -17.49 77.63
CA SER A 18 -10.51 -16.47 78.24
C SER A 18 -11.17 -15.81 79.45
N PHE A 19 -12.48 -15.58 79.40
CA PHE A 19 -13.26 -15.06 80.53
C PHE A 19 -13.27 -16.04 81.71
N PHE A 20 -13.47 -17.33 81.46
CA PHE A 20 -13.41 -18.34 82.53
C PHE A 20 -12.00 -18.49 83.12
N CYS A 21 -10.95 -18.34 82.30
CA CYS A 21 -9.56 -18.39 82.76
C CYS A 21 -9.09 -17.11 83.48
N ALA A 22 -9.83 -16.00 83.38
CA ALA A 22 -9.47 -14.72 84.00
C ALA A 22 -9.39 -14.78 85.53
N ARG A 23 -9.98 -15.81 86.15
CA ARG A 23 -9.91 -16.04 87.60
C ARG A 23 -8.55 -16.55 88.07
N GLU A 24 -7.82 -17.26 87.20
CA GLU A 24 -6.55 -17.91 87.55
C GLU A 24 -5.34 -17.27 86.85
N VAL A 25 -5.56 -16.55 85.74
CA VAL A 25 -4.50 -15.98 84.88
C VAL A 25 -4.52 -14.45 84.94
N ASN A 26 -3.34 -13.83 84.79
CA ASN A 26 -3.20 -12.38 84.72
C ASN A 26 -4.10 -11.78 83.62
N LEU A 27 -4.83 -10.72 83.97
CA LEU A 27 -5.76 -9.97 83.12
C LEU A 27 -5.16 -9.59 81.76
N VAL A 28 -3.84 -9.36 81.68
CA VAL A 28 -3.14 -9.05 80.44
C VAL A 28 -3.31 -10.15 79.39
N HIS A 29 -3.22 -11.43 79.76
CA HIS A 29 -3.37 -12.53 78.80
C HIS A 29 -4.79 -12.65 78.25
N VAL A 30 -5.79 -12.33 79.09
CA VAL A 30 -7.22 -12.33 78.73
C VAL A 30 -7.52 -11.28 77.65
N ILE A 31 -6.81 -10.14 77.67
CA ILE A 31 -6.98 -9.05 76.70
C ILE A 31 -6.11 -9.28 75.45
N VAL A 32 -4.85 -9.69 75.63
CA VAL A 32 -3.90 -9.85 74.53
C VAL A 32 -4.25 -11.04 73.63
N GLY A 33 -4.76 -12.15 74.18
CA GLY A 33 -5.12 -13.34 73.39
C GLY A 33 -6.12 -13.05 72.26
N PRO A 34 -7.30 -12.46 72.56
CA PRO A 34 -8.27 -12.06 71.53
C PRO A 34 -7.71 -11.05 70.52
N ILE A 35 -6.88 -10.10 70.96
CA ILE A 35 -6.26 -9.10 70.07
C ILE A 35 -5.30 -9.77 69.08
N VAL A 36 -4.43 -10.66 69.56
CA VAL A 36 -3.51 -11.42 68.70
C VAL A 36 -4.28 -12.29 67.72
N PHE A 37 -5.37 -12.92 68.16
CA PHE A 37 -6.24 -13.69 67.28
C PHE A 37 -6.85 -12.83 66.16
N LEU A 38 -7.41 -11.65 66.50
CA LEU A 38 -7.96 -10.73 65.50
C LEU A 38 -6.89 -10.25 64.51
N LEU A 39 -5.68 -9.95 64.99
CA LEU A 39 -4.56 -9.56 64.14
C LEU A 39 -4.15 -10.68 63.17
N ALA A 40 -4.09 -11.92 63.65
CA ALA A 40 -3.80 -13.08 62.81
C ALA A 40 -4.89 -13.30 61.75
N CYS A 41 -6.16 -13.14 62.11
CA CYS A 41 -7.28 -13.22 61.19
C CYS A 41 -7.20 -12.15 60.10
N PHE A 42 -6.89 -10.91 60.48
CA PHE A 42 -6.68 -9.81 59.54
C PHE A 42 -5.53 -10.08 58.58
N ALA A 43 -4.39 -10.55 59.10
CA ALA A 43 -3.23 -10.91 58.28
C ALA A 43 -3.54 -12.03 57.27
N LEU A 44 -4.35 -13.02 57.65
CA LEU A 44 -4.82 -14.08 56.74
C LEU A 44 -5.71 -13.54 55.62
N VAL A 45 -6.63 -12.63 55.93
CA VAL A 45 -7.51 -12.00 54.93
C VAL A 45 -6.69 -11.16 53.95
N GLU A 46 -5.75 -10.34 54.44
CA GLU A 46 -4.87 -9.54 53.58
C GLU A 46 -3.97 -10.43 52.71
N SER A 47 -3.41 -11.51 53.26
CA SER A 47 -2.60 -12.47 52.50
C SER A 47 -3.42 -13.15 51.40
N ALA A 48 -4.66 -13.55 51.69
CA ALA A 48 -5.56 -14.13 50.71
C ALA A 48 -5.96 -13.12 49.62
N ALA A 49 -6.25 -11.88 50.00
CA ALA A 49 -6.56 -10.79 49.07
C ALA A 49 -5.34 -10.45 48.19
N HIS A 50 -4.12 -10.47 48.74
CA HIS A 50 -2.88 -10.32 48.01
C HIS A 50 -2.66 -11.47 47.02
N LEU A 51 -2.85 -12.72 47.44
CA LEU A 51 -2.72 -13.89 46.57
C LEU A 51 -3.75 -13.86 45.41
N HIS A 52 -4.98 -13.43 45.67
CA HIS A 52 -6.00 -13.26 44.63
C HIS A 52 -5.63 -12.15 43.63
N ARG A 53 -5.11 -11.02 44.13
CA ARG A 53 -4.65 -9.91 43.28
C ARG A 53 -3.47 -10.35 42.42
N THR A 54 -2.46 -10.98 43.00
CA THR A 54 -1.28 -11.48 42.27
C THR A 54 -1.67 -12.54 41.24
N GLY A 55 -2.62 -13.42 41.54
CA GLY A 55 -3.18 -14.36 40.57
C GLY A 55 -3.80 -13.67 39.35
N LYS A 56 -4.65 -12.66 39.56
CA LYS A 56 -5.24 -11.87 38.46
C LYS A 56 -4.18 -11.13 37.64
N TRP A 57 -3.18 -10.54 38.29
CA TRP A 57 -2.08 -9.85 37.62
C TRP A 57 -1.23 -10.82 36.79
N ARG A 58 -0.94 -12.01 37.32
CA ARG A 58 -0.21 -13.05 36.60
C ARG A 58 -0.95 -13.48 35.35
N THR A 59 -2.26 -13.74 35.43
CA THR A 59 -3.05 -14.10 34.25
C THR A 59 -3.08 -12.98 33.20
N ARG A 60 -3.18 -11.71 33.62
CA ARG A 60 -3.10 -10.57 32.69
C ARG A 60 -1.73 -10.47 32.03
N TYR A 61 -0.66 -10.66 32.81
CA TYR A 61 0.70 -10.65 32.32
C TYR A 61 0.93 -11.75 31.28
N GLU A 62 0.53 -12.99 31.57
CA GLU A 62 0.68 -14.11 30.62
C GLU A 62 -0.13 -13.88 29.33
N LYS A 63 -1.35 -13.34 29.43
CA LYS A 63 -2.16 -12.96 28.25
C LYS A 63 -1.49 -11.87 27.42
N ALA A 64 -0.98 -10.83 28.07
CA ALA A 64 -0.28 -9.74 27.38
C ALA A 64 1.01 -10.23 26.71
N ARG A 65 1.76 -11.10 27.38
CA ARG A 65 2.97 -11.73 26.86
C ARG A 65 2.68 -12.61 25.65
N ALA A 66 1.63 -13.44 25.70
CA ALA A 66 1.20 -14.25 24.57
C ALA A 66 0.79 -13.40 23.36
N ARG A 67 0.01 -12.33 23.60
CA ARG A 67 -0.39 -11.38 22.55
C ARG A 67 0.80 -10.66 21.92
N LEU A 68 1.80 -10.29 22.71
CA LEU A 68 3.02 -9.65 22.21
C LEU A 68 3.82 -10.62 21.32
N ALA A 69 3.94 -11.89 21.72
CA ALA A 69 4.60 -12.90 20.90
C ALA A 69 3.88 -13.13 19.56
N GLU A 70 2.55 -13.20 19.59
CA GLU A 70 1.70 -13.30 18.40
C GLU A 70 1.88 -12.09 17.46
N LEU A 71 1.84 -10.87 18.00
CA LEU A 71 2.04 -9.66 17.20
C LEU A 71 3.44 -9.58 16.60
N HIS A 72 4.47 -9.96 17.34
CA HIS A 72 5.84 -10.04 16.80
C HIS A 72 5.98 -11.11 15.71
N GLN A 73 5.23 -12.20 15.79
CA GLN A 73 5.19 -13.19 14.73
C GLN A 73 4.49 -12.62 13.49
N ARG A 74 3.29 -12.05 13.63
CA ARG A 74 2.55 -11.43 12.52
C ARG A 74 3.35 -10.32 11.83
N TRP A 75 4.04 -9.48 12.61
CA TRP A 75 4.90 -8.44 12.02
C TRP A 75 6.04 -9.02 11.18
N ARG A 76 6.67 -10.11 11.64
CA ARG A 76 7.72 -10.81 10.87
C ARG A 76 7.15 -11.41 9.59
N GLU A 77 5.99 -12.06 9.68
CA GLU A 77 5.29 -12.64 8.53
C GLU A 77 4.92 -11.57 7.49
N LEU A 78 4.38 -10.42 7.93
CA LEU A 78 4.07 -9.30 7.03
C LEU A 78 5.33 -8.69 6.40
N ARG A 79 6.40 -8.55 7.17
CA ARG A 79 7.63 -7.91 6.70
C ARG A 79 8.42 -8.78 5.73
N PHE A 80 8.57 -10.06 6.03
CA PHE A 80 9.48 -10.98 5.32
C PHE A 80 8.77 -12.07 4.52
N GLY A 81 7.46 -12.25 4.71
CA GLY A 81 6.72 -13.39 4.18
C GLY A 81 6.92 -14.65 5.02
N VAL A 82 6.15 -15.70 4.70
CA VAL A 82 6.29 -17.02 5.31
C VAL A 82 7.15 -17.89 4.38
N PRO A 83 8.33 -18.38 4.82
CA PRO A 83 9.15 -19.24 3.98
C PRO A 83 8.44 -20.58 3.72
N GLY A 84 8.25 -20.95 2.45
CA GLY A 84 7.71 -22.25 2.06
C GLY A 84 6.19 -22.40 2.10
N ASP A 85 5.45 -21.33 2.40
CA ASP A 85 3.99 -21.33 2.31
C ASP A 85 3.54 -20.95 0.90
N ALA A 86 2.98 -21.91 0.16
CA ALA A 86 2.44 -21.68 -1.19
C ALA A 86 1.19 -20.77 -1.18
N THR A 87 0.51 -20.62 -0.03
CA THR A 87 -0.69 -19.78 0.10
C THR A 87 -0.36 -18.31 0.41
N ASN A 88 0.81 -18.04 0.99
CA ASN A 88 1.36 -16.71 1.20
C ASN A 88 2.78 -16.64 0.65
N PRO A 89 2.92 -16.61 -0.70
CA PRO A 89 4.24 -16.51 -1.31
C PRO A 89 4.95 -15.25 -0.80
N PRO A 90 6.28 -15.29 -0.63
CA PRO A 90 7.09 -14.18 -0.12
C PRO A 90 6.92 -12.88 -0.95
N GLU A 91 6.37 -12.98 -2.15
CA GLU A 91 6.01 -11.86 -3.04
C GLU A 91 4.94 -10.91 -2.45
N ARG A 92 4.14 -11.36 -1.48
CA ARG A 92 3.17 -10.52 -0.75
C ARG A 92 3.76 -9.80 0.46
N SER A 93 5.04 -10.03 0.78
CA SER A 93 5.70 -9.36 1.90
C SER A 93 6.00 -7.89 1.59
N VAL A 94 6.01 -7.04 2.62
CA VAL A 94 6.37 -5.62 2.48
C VAL A 94 7.75 -5.47 1.84
N LEU A 95 8.71 -6.33 2.20
CA LEU A 95 10.05 -6.28 1.63
C LEU A 95 10.04 -6.62 0.13
N ALA A 96 9.32 -7.66 -0.28
CA ALA A 96 9.22 -8.03 -1.69
C ALA A 96 8.48 -6.96 -2.51
N LEU A 97 7.39 -6.41 -1.98
CA LEU A 97 6.67 -5.30 -2.57
C LEU A 97 7.56 -4.05 -2.70
N THR A 98 8.36 -3.74 -1.69
CA THR A 98 9.32 -2.62 -1.73
C THR A 98 10.42 -2.88 -2.77
N ALA A 99 10.95 -4.09 -2.85
CA ALA A 99 11.95 -4.46 -3.85
C ALA A 99 11.37 -4.38 -5.28
N ARG A 100 10.12 -4.84 -5.46
CA ARG A 100 9.37 -4.74 -6.71
C ARG A 100 9.15 -3.28 -7.08
N PHE A 101 8.65 -2.48 -6.15
CA PHE A 101 8.48 -1.04 -6.33
C PHE A 101 9.80 -0.39 -6.75
N ASN A 102 10.89 -0.64 -6.04
CA ASN A 102 12.21 -0.09 -6.39
C ASN A 102 12.68 -0.50 -7.79
N ARG A 103 12.44 -1.76 -8.20
CA ARG A 103 12.77 -2.24 -9.55
C ARG A 103 11.97 -1.49 -10.61
N VAL A 104 10.66 -1.35 -10.41
CA VAL A 104 9.76 -0.62 -11.31
C VAL A 104 10.10 0.87 -11.32
N SER A 105 10.43 1.46 -10.17
CA SER A 105 10.85 2.85 -10.05
C SER A 105 12.18 3.11 -10.74
N HIS A 106 13.13 2.19 -10.69
CA HIS A 106 14.41 2.32 -11.40
C HIS A 106 14.20 2.37 -12.92
N GLN A 107 13.23 1.62 -13.45
CA GLN A 107 12.93 1.62 -14.89
C GLN A 107 12.32 2.94 -15.38
N ARG A 108 11.78 3.77 -14.48
CA ARG A 108 11.12 5.04 -14.82
C ARG A 108 12.08 6.24 -14.93
N GLY A 109 13.37 6.02 -14.65
CA GLY A 109 14.38 7.09 -14.62
C GLY A 109 14.10 8.11 -13.52
N ARG A 110 14.64 9.33 -13.67
CA ARG A 110 14.34 10.43 -12.75
C ARG A 110 12.91 10.92 -12.93
N VAL A 111 12.31 11.35 -11.82
CA VAL A 111 10.94 11.84 -11.77
C VAL A 111 10.94 13.21 -11.09
N TRP A 112 10.27 14.18 -11.72
CA TRP A 112 10.06 15.51 -11.17
C TRP A 112 8.58 15.70 -10.93
N ARG A 113 8.19 15.87 -9.67
CA ARG A 113 6.80 16.01 -9.23
C ARG A 113 6.48 17.44 -8.85
N TRP A 114 5.19 17.76 -8.74
CA TRP A 114 4.73 19.08 -8.30
C TRP A 114 5.19 20.22 -9.21
N CYS A 115 5.42 19.95 -10.49
CA CYS A 115 5.92 20.96 -11.42
C CYS A 115 4.80 21.95 -11.73
N ARG A 116 4.99 23.24 -11.43
CA ARG A 116 3.96 24.27 -11.64
C ARG A 116 4.18 25.02 -12.94
N LEU A 117 3.12 25.23 -13.70
CA LEU A 117 3.17 26.03 -14.92
C LEU A 117 3.20 27.54 -14.58
N LEU A 118 4.29 28.21 -14.96
CA LEU A 118 4.48 29.65 -14.77
C LEU A 118 4.01 30.46 -15.98
N GLY A 119 4.11 29.92 -17.19
CA GLY A 119 3.73 30.61 -18.41
C GLY A 119 3.93 29.80 -19.69
N THR A 120 3.36 30.29 -20.79
CA THR A 120 3.30 29.58 -22.09
C THR A 120 3.87 30.37 -23.27
N ASN A 121 4.53 31.51 -23.03
CA ASN A 121 4.87 32.50 -24.06
C ASN A 121 5.84 32.02 -25.15
N ALA A 122 6.85 31.21 -24.79
CA ALA A 122 7.90 30.71 -25.72
C ALA A 122 8.09 29.18 -25.61
N GLY A 123 7.04 28.49 -25.17
CA GLY A 123 7.09 27.14 -24.62
C GLY A 123 6.47 27.11 -23.23
N PHE A 124 6.39 25.93 -22.63
CA PHE A 124 5.82 25.74 -21.29
C PHE A 124 6.91 25.92 -20.25
N GLN A 125 6.85 27.01 -19.49
CA GLN A 125 7.78 27.28 -18.40
C GLN A 125 7.27 26.63 -17.12
N LEU A 126 8.00 25.64 -16.60
CA LEU A 126 7.66 24.92 -15.37
C LEU A 126 8.62 25.27 -14.24
N GLN A 127 8.10 25.42 -13.02
CA GLN A 127 8.85 25.47 -11.77
C GLN A 127 8.97 24.05 -11.20
N LEU A 128 10.20 23.55 -11.04
CA LEU A 128 10.48 22.18 -10.57
C LEU A 128 10.83 22.11 -9.09
N LEU A 129 11.42 23.19 -8.56
CA LEU A 129 11.83 23.29 -7.17
C LEU A 129 11.07 24.45 -6.53
N PRO A 130 10.52 24.27 -5.31
CA PRO A 130 9.90 25.36 -4.59
C PRO A 130 10.93 26.43 -4.21
N ASP A 131 10.47 27.66 -4.00
CA ASP A 131 11.36 28.81 -3.82
C ASP A 131 12.25 28.71 -2.59
N ASN A 132 11.83 27.92 -1.59
CA ASN A 132 12.53 27.70 -0.32
C ASN A 132 13.67 26.65 -0.37
N VAL A 133 13.96 26.06 -1.53
CA VAL A 133 15.07 25.11 -1.65
C VAL A 133 16.43 25.84 -1.56
N PRO A 134 17.39 25.33 -0.77
CA PRO A 134 18.73 25.92 -0.65
C PRO A 134 19.46 26.08 -1.99
N GLU A 135 20.30 27.12 -2.09
CA GLU A 135 21.17 27.32 -3.25
C GLU A 135 22.15 26.13 -3.40
N GLY A 136 22.32 25.66 -4.64
CA GLY A 136 23.17 24.51 -4.97
C GLY A 136 22.44 23.19 -5.20
N VAL A 137 21.14 23.11 -4.88
CA VAL A 137 20.31 21.94 -5.25
C VAL A 137 19.84 22.11 -6.69
N ALA A 138 20.42 21.35 -7.60
CA ALA A 138 19.99 21.29 -9.00
C ALA A 138 18.94 20.21 -9.19
N HIS A 139 17.90 20.49 -9.98
CA HIS A 139 16.90 19.48 -10.34
C HIS A 139 17.43 18.47 -11.36
N GLY A 140 18.58 18.72 -12.02
CA GLY A 140 19.28 17.73 -12.83
C GLY A 140 18.70 17.48 -14.23
N LEU A 141 17.79 18.34 -14.73
CA LEU A 141 17.46 18.37 -16.16
C LEU A 141 18.50 19.20 -16.91
N THR A 142 18.82 18.78 -18.12
CA THR A 142 19.75 19.48 -19.02
C THR A 142 19.06 19.88 -20.31
N ASP A 143 19.59 20.88 -20.99
CA ASP A 143 19.10 21.30 -22.30
C ASP A 143 19.17 20.13 -23.30
N GLY A 144 18.12 19.96 -24.11
CA GLY A 144 17.98 18.86 -25.06
C GLY A 144 17.45 17.55 -24.48
N THR A 145 17.25 17.44 -23.16
CA THR A 145 16.68 16.23 -22.55
C THR A 145 15.23 16.03 -22.99
N LEU A 146 14.88 14.80 -23.35
CA LEU A 146 13.50 14.40 -23.60
C LEU A 146 12.81 14.04 -22.28
N VAL A 147 11.58 14.50 -22.08
CA VAL A 147 10.76 14.16 -20.93
C VAL A 147 9.31 13.87 -21.34
N TYR A 148 8.67 12.99 -20.59
CA TYR A 148 7.27 12.64 -20.74
C TYR A 148 6.47 13.32 -19.64
N ALA A 149 5.51 14.16 -20.02
CA ALA A 149 4.76 14.97 -19.07
C ALA A 149 3.35 14.42 -18.85
N PHE A 150 2.90 14.46 -17.61
CA PHE A 150 1.54 14.09 -17.20
C PHE A 150 0.99 15.14 -16.23
N LEU A 151 -0.32 15.31 -16.21
CA LEU A 151 -1.02 16.04 -15.15
C LEU A 151 -1.05 15.19 -13.89
N GLU A 152 -0.74 15.82 -12.76
CA GLU A 152 -0.92 15.23 -11.45
C GLU A 152 -2.38 15.35 -11.03
N GLN A 153 -2.99 14.22 -10.70
CA GLN A 153 -4.32 14.08 -10.12
C GLN A 153 -4.20 13.62 -8.66
N ILE A 154 -5.21 14.00 -7.88
CA ILE A 154 -5.34 13.55 -6.50
C ILE A 154 -5.87 12.11 -6.56
N PRO A 155 -5.22 11.13 -5.91
CA PRO A 155 -5.57 9.72 -6.04
C PRO A 155 -6.92 9.35 -5.41
N VAL A 156 -7.41 10.16 -4.49
CA VAL A 156 -8.59 9.85 -3.67
C VAL A 156 -9.41 11.12 -3.52
N ASP A 157 -10.58 11.09 -4.14
CA ASP A 157 -11.72 11.98 -3.94
C ASP A 157 -12.94 11.04 -3.77
N GLN A 158 -13.01 10.38 -2.62
CA GLN A 158 -14.02 9.38 -2.26
C GLN A 158 -15.41 9.99 -2.18
N ASP A 159 -15.52 11.27 -1.81
CA ASP A 159 -16.80 11.97 -1.69
C ASP A 159 -17.19 12.78 -2.94
N GLY A 160 -16.27 12.93 -3.90
CA GLY A 160 -16.53 13.55 -5.20
C GLY A 160 -16.65 15.08 -5.13
N ASP A 161 -16.12 15.69 -4.07
CA ASP A 161 -16.22 17.13 -3.82
C ASP A 161 -15.14 17.95 -4.54
N GLY A 162 -14.21 17.27 -5.23
CA GLY A 162 -13.09 17.87 -5.95
C GLY A 162 -11.99 18.41 -5.04
N GLN A 163 -12.03 18.10 -3.74
CA GLN A 163 -11.02 18.43 -2.75
C GLN A 163 -10.19 17.21 -2.36
N GLU A 164 -9.15 17.47 -1.58
CA GLU A 164 -8.18 16.46 -1.18
C GLU A 164 -8.67 15.67 0.04
N ASP A 165 -8.97 14.40 -0.16
CA ASP A 165 -9.20 13.49 0.97
C ASP A 165 -7.94 13.25 1.79
N ARG A 166 -8.15 13.23 3.10
CA ARG A 166 -7.09 13.05 4.09
C ARG A 166 -6.79 11.56 4.28
N VAL A 167 -5.68 11.10 3.70
CA VAL A 167 -5.20 9.71 3.86
C VAL A 167 -4.04 9.65 4.85
N ASP A 168 -4.19 8.82 5.88
CA ASP A 168 -3.11 8.42 6.78
C ASP A 168 -2.40 7.20 6.18
N THR A 169 -1.22 7.41 5.62
CA THR A 169 -0.40 6.37 4.98
C THR A 169 0.56 5.68 5.95
N ASN A 170 0.75 6.23 7.15
CA ASN A 170 1.73 5.75 8.14
C ASN A 170 1.08 5.08 9.38
N GLY A 171 -0.24 5.23 9.55
CA GLY A 171 -1.04 4.65 10.62
C GLY A 171 -0.98 5.41 11.96
N ASP A 172 -0.53 6.67 11.98
CA ASP A 172 -0.43 7.50 13.19
C ASP A 172 -1.75 8.20 13.58
N GLY A 173 -2.80 8.01 12.79
CA GLY A 173 -4.12 8.63 12.97
C GLY A 173 -4.17 10.08 12.49
N GLN A 174 -3.13 10.58 11.83
CA GLN A 174 -3.08 11.90 11.19
C GLN A 174 -2.90 11.76 9.68
N PRO A 175 -3.51 12.67 8.90
CA PRO A 175 -3.29 12.67 7.45
C PRO A 175 -1.86 13.07 7.11
N ASP A 176 -1.21 12.25 6.30
CA ASP A 176 0.12 12.56 5.79
C ASP A 176 0.04 13.75 4.82
N ARG A 177 0.96 14.70 4.99
CA ARG A 177 1.10 15.86 4.10
C ARG A 177 2.55 15.98 3.62
N PRO A 178 2.79 16.17 2.31
CA PRO A 178 1.80 16.26 1.23
C PRO A 178 1.24 14.89 0.79
N LEU A 179 -0.03 14.84 0.41
CA LEU A 179 -0.66 13.67 -0.21
C LEU A 179 0.08 13.28 -1.50
N ILE A 180 0.23 11.98 -1.73
CA ILE A 180 0.89 11.46 -2.93
C ILE A 180 0.00 11.75 -4.13
N ARG A 181 0.34 12.75 -4.97
CA ARG A 181 -0.32 12.92 -6.27
C ARG A 181 0.12 11.84 -7.25
N LEU A 182 -0.81 11.38 -8.08
CA LEU A 182 -0.56 10.38 -9.11
C LEU A 182 -0.68 11.00 -10.51
N PRO A 183 0.06 10.50 -11.52
CA PRO A 183 -0.16 10.90 -12.91
C PRO A 183 -1.57 10.46 -13.34
N GLY A 184 -2.36 11.37 -13.89
CA GLY A 184 -3.74 11.10 -14.28
C GLY A 184 -4.08 11.37 -15.74
N ALA A 185 -3.35 12.25 -16.43
CA ALA A 185 -3.54 12.47 -17.86
C ALA A 185 -2.21 12.75 -18.57
N TYR A 186 -1.97 12.07 -19.69
CA TYR A 186 -0.76 12.26 -20.50
C TYR A 186 -0.84 13.56 -21.30
N LEU A 187 0.15 14.44 -21.10
CA LEU A 187 0.24 15.74 -21.77
C LEU A 187 1.03 15.68 -23.07
N GLY A 188 1.96 14.73 -23.18
CA GLY A 188 2.81 14.56 -24.36
C GLY A 188 4.28 14.38 -24.03
N GLU A 189 5.06 14.34 -25.10
CA GLU A 189 6.51 14.27 -25.08
C GLU A 189 7.08 15.68 -25.34
N PHE A 190 8.04 16.08 -24.52
CA PHE A 190 8.61 17.42 -24.54
C PHE A 190 10.14 17.34 -24.54
N ALA A 191 10.76 18.26 -25.28
CA ALA A 191 12.20 18.51 -25.19
C ALA A 191 12.45 19.72 -24.28
N VAL A 192 13.44 19.61 -23.40
CA VAL A 192 13.91 20.73 -22.58
C VAL A 192 14.67 21.70 -23.49
N LYS A 193 14.09 22.89 -23.71
CA LYS A 193 14.69 23.96 -24.51
C LYS A 193 15.74 24.74 -23.73
N LYS A 194 15.44 24.99 -22.45
CA LYS A 194 16.25 25.78 -21.55
C LYS A 194 16.04 25.29 -20.13
N SER A 195 17.13 25.07 -19.41
CA SER A 195 17.15 24.67 -18.01
C SER A 195 17.83 25.74 -17.17
N ASP A 196 17.09 26.36 -16.26
CA ASP A 196 17.61 27.28 -15.26
C ASP A 196 17.74 26.56 -13.90
N ALA A 197 18.09 27.25 -12.81
CA ALA A 197 18.34 26.59 -11.52
C ALA A 197 17.07 25.97 -10.87
N LYS A 198 15.90 26.58 -11.07
CA LYS A 198 14.61 26.14 -10.47
C LYS A 198 13.50 25.92 -11.49
N THR A 199 13.71 26.34 -12.73
CA THR A 199 12.70 26.33 -13.78
C THR A 199 13.24 25.73 -15.06
N VAL A 200 12.36 25.10 -15.83
CA VAL A 200 12.67 24.62 -17.17
C VAL A 200 11.66 25.12 -18.17
N THR A 201 12.12 25.35 -19.40
CA THR A 201 11.25 25.66 -20.53
C THR A 201 11.15 24.42 -21.41
N LEU A 202 9.94 23.91 -21.55
CA LEU A 202 9.62 22.73 -22.35
C LEU A 202 9.01 23.11 -23.69
N GLN A 203 9.39 22.38 -24.74
CA GLN A 203 8.75 22.47 -26.05
C GLN A 203 8.19 21.10 -26.45
N PRO A 204 6.91 21.01 -26.87
CA PRO A 204 6.36 19.76 -27.40
C PRO A 204 7.18 19.27 -28.60
N THR A 205 7.50 17.98 -28.64
CA THR A 205 8.17 17.37 -29.82
C THR A 205 7.21 17.17 -30.98
N ARG A 206 5.90 17.10 -30.69
CA ARG A 206 4.81 16.99 -31.66
C ARG A 206 3.72 18.02 -31.38
N PRO A 207 2.92 18.42 -32.38
CA PRO A 207 1.77 19.29 -32.15
C PRO A 207 0.81 18.67 -31.12
N LEU A 208 0.44 19.45 -30.10
CA LEU A 208 -0.51 19.01 -29.08
C LEU A 208 -1.90 18.84 -29.71
N ASP A 209 -2.61 17.79 -29.30
CA ASP A 209 -4.00 17.58 -29.69
C ASP A 209 -4.93 18.62 -29.01
N GLN A 210 -6.23 18.57 -29.33
CA GLN A 210 -7.19 19.52 -28.77
C GLN A 210 -7.48 19.26 -27.28
N LEU A 211 -7.40 18.01 -26.82
CA LEU A 211 -7.71 17.61 -25.46
C LEU A 211 -6.57 17.99 -24.52
N GLN A 212 -5.32 17.69 -24.88
CA GLN A 212 -4.09 18.11 -24.23
C GLN A 212 -4.06 19.63 -24.02
N ARG A 213 -4.42 20.40 -25.06
CA ARG A 213 -4.50 21.86 -24.95
C ARG A 213 -5.56 22.37 -23.97
N ARG A 214 -6.67 21.64 -23.80
CA ARG A 214 -7.73 22.03 -22.85
C ARG A 214 -7.36 21.74 -21.41
N VAL A 215 -6.62 20.66 -21.16
CA VAL A 215 -6.29 20.22 -19.80
C VAL A 215 -5.03 20.92 -19.24
N ILE A 216 -4.21 21.51 -20.10
CA ILE A 216 -3.09 22.35 -19.68
C ILE A 216 -3.62 23.65 -19.07
N SER A 217 -3.60 23.73 -17.74
CA SER A 217 -3.94 24.91 -16.94
C SER A 217 -2.87 25.15 -15.87
N PRO A 218 -2.62 26.41 -15.46
CA PRO A 218 -1.79 26.73 -14.29
C PRO A 218 -2.37 26.20 -12.96
N ASP A 219 -3.65 25.84 -12.91
CA ASP A 219 -4.29 25.31 -11.70
C ASP A 219 -3.82 23.89 -11.34
N PHE A 220 -3.26 23.17 -12.32
CA PHE A 220 -2.78 21.80 -12.13
C PHE A 220 -1.26 21.73 -12.07
N THR A 221 -0.79 20.75 -11.31
CA THR A 221 0.63 20.40 -11.23
C THR A 221 0.96 19.30 -12.23
N TRP A 222 2.20 19.28 -12.68
CA TRP A 222 2.69 18.32 -13.66
C TRP A 222 3.70 17.40 -13.00
N VAL A 223 3.78 16.18 -13.53
CA VAL A 223 4.87 15.25 -13.26
C VAL A 223 5.60 14.96 -14.56
N LEU A 224 6.93 15.06 -14.50
CA LEU A 224 7.82 14.78 -15.62
C LEU A 224 8.56 13.47 -15.35
N TYR A 225 8.61 12.62 -16.36
CA TYR A 225 9.38 11.39 -16.35
C TYR A 225 10.50 11.46 -17.38
N GLU A 226 11.69 10.99 -16.98
CA GLU A 226 12.83 10.84 -17.90
C GLU A 226 12.61 9.70 -18.90
N SER A 227 11.86 8.67 -18.53
CA SER A 227 11.49 7.56 -19.40
C SER A 227 10.00 7.31 -19.32
N MET A 228 9.38 7.01 -20.47
CA MET A 228 7.94 6.74 -20.52
C MET A 228 7.63 5.59 -19.55
N PRO A 229 6.69 5.78 -18.60
CA PRO A 229 6.26 4.68 -17.76
C PRO A 229 5.80 3.53 -18.66
N VAL A 230 6.36 2.35 -18.45
CA VAL A 230 5.89 1.14 -19.14
C VAL A 230 4.49 0.86 -18.60
N ASP A 231 3.48 0.97 -19.45
CA ASP A 231 2.13 0.52 -19.12
C ASP A 231 2.20 -0.95 -18.75
N ASP A 232 1.72 -1.28 -17.56
CA ASP A 232 1.67 -2.66 -17.12
C ASP A 232 0.42 -3.31 -17.71
N HIS A 233 0.60 -4.38 -18.48
CA HIS A 233 -0.49 -5.06 -19.19
C HIS A 233 -1.54 -5.65 -18.24
N TYR A 234 -1.20 -5.84 -16.96
CA TYR A 234 -2.10 -6.31 -15.91
C TYR A 234 -3.30 -5.36 -15.67
N VAL A 235 -3.21 -4.07 -16.02
CA VAL A 235 -4.33 -3.14 -15.93
C VAL A 235 -5.47 -3.52 -16.91
N PHE A 236 -5.14 -4.30 -17.95
CA PHE A 236 -6.08 -4.75 -18.98
C PHE A 236 -6.46 -6.24 -18.86
N ALA A 237 -6.01 -6.93 -17.80
CA ALA A 237 -6.37 -8.32 -17.54
C ALA A 237 -7.65 -8.39 -16.69
N GLU A 238 -8.58 -9.30 -17.02
CA GLU A 238 -9.76 -9.56 -16.16
C GLU A 238 -9.35 -10.15 -14.81
N ASP A 239 -8.28 -10.93 -14.81
CA ASP A 239 -7.79 -11.63 -13.64
C ASP A 239 -6.57 -10.90 -13.08
N THR A 240 -6.80 -10.06 -12.07
CA THR A 240 -5.77 -9.39 -11.26
C THR A 240 -5.08 -10.39 -10.34
N ARG A 241 -4.62 -11.54 -10.86
CA ARG A 241 -3.88 -12.50 -10.04
C ARG A 241 -2.68 -11.78 -9.44
N ASP A 242 -2.67 -11.72 -8.11
CA ASP A 242 -1.56 -11.26 -7.29
C ASP A 242 -0.32 -12.14 -7.55
N GLY A 243 0.40 -11.88 -8.63
CA GLY A 243 1.60 -12.63 -8.96
C GLY A 243 2.08 -12.26 -10.34
N TYR A 244 3.40 -12.12 -10.49
CA TYR A 244 3.98 -12.18 -11.82
C TYR A 244 3.56 -13.52 -12.43
N VAL A 245 2.90 -13.49 -13.58
CA VAL A 245 2.83 -14.69 -14.42
C VAL A 245 4.29 -15.02 -14.74
N GLN A 246 4.80 -16.10 -14.14
CA GLN A 246 6.08 -16.65 -14.57
C GLN A 246 5.93 -16.95 -16.05
N LEU A 247 6.71 -16.26 -16.89
CA LEU A 247 6.72 -16.47 -18.33
C LEU A 247 6.88 -17.96 -18.62
N ASN A 248 5.84 -18.58 -19.17
CA ASN A 248 5.87 -19.92 -19.75
C ASN A 248 6.34 -21.05 -18.82
N VAL A 249 5.70 -21.22 -17.65
CA VAL A 249 5.82 -22.49 -16.91
C VAL A 249 5.12 -23.61 -17.68
N GLU A 250 3.97 -23.31 -18.27
CA GLU A 250 3.20 -24.24 -19.10
C GLU A 250 3.04 -23.71 -20.54
N PRO A 251 3.00 -24.60 -21.56
CA PRO A 251 2.65 -24.21 -22.92
C PRO A 251 1.23 -23.61 -22.96
N ASP A 252 1.02 -22.58 -23.77
CA ASP A 252 -0.28 -21.92 -24.00
C ASP A 252 -0.88 -21.19 -22.78
N GLN A 253 -0.07 -20.93 -21.75
CA GLN A 253 -0.44 -20.05 -20.65
C GLN A 253 -0.45 -18.59 -21.11
N GLU A 254 -1.60 -17.92 -20.97
CA GLU A 254 -1.76 -16.48 -21.25
C GLU A 254 -0.77 -15.67 -20.38
N VAL A 255 0.17 -14.98 -21.04
CA VAL A 255 1.30 -14.28 -20.38
C VAL A 255 0.82 -13.02 -19.67
N PHE A 256 -0.18 -12.36 -20.23
CA PHE A 256 -0.70 -11.08 -19.81
C PHE A 256 -2.08 -11.20 -19.15
N GLY A 257 -2.48 -12.41 -18.74
CA GLY A 257 -3.74 -12.70 -18.05
C GLY A 257 -4.93 -12.95 -18.98
N HIS A 258 -6.04 -13.43 -18.40
CA HIS A 258 -7.24 -13.73 -19.17
C HIS A 258 -7.87 -12.45 -19.71
N ARG A 259 -8.21 -12.50 -21.00
CA ARG A 259 -8.73 -11.37 -21.76
C ARG A 259 -10.10 -11.73 -22.31
N ASP A 260 -11.13 -11.01 -21.88
CA ASP A 260 -12.45 -11.13 -22.51
C ASP A 260 -12.39 -10.61 -23.97
N PRO A 261 -12.62 -11.49 -24.96
CA PRO A 261 -12.60 -11.11 -26.37
C PRO A 261 -13.67 -10.08 -26.73
N GLU A 262 -14.82 -10.09 -26.05
CA GLU A 262 -15.91 -9.15 -26.33
C GLU A 262 -15.55 -7.75 -25.84
N THR A 263 -15.05 -7.63 -24.61
CA THR A 263 -14.58 -6.37 -24.04
C THR A 263 -13.43 -5.75 -24.83
N LEU A 264 -12.45 -6.55 -25.26
CA LEU A 264 -11.36 -6.07 -26.12
C LEU A 264 -11.91 -5.55 -27.45
N LYS A 265 -12.77 -6.32 -28.11
CA LYS A 265 -13.38 -5.92 -29.38
C LYS A 265 -14.19 -4.64 -29.25
N ALA A 266 -14.99 -4.51 -28.20
CA ALA A 266 -15.78 -3.31 -27.93
C ALA A 266 -14.88 -2.08 -27.72
N THR A 267 -13.81 -2.22 -26.92
CA THR A 267 -12.88 -1.14 -26.60
C THR A 267 -12.13 -0.66 -27.85
N PHE A 268 -11.52 -1.59 -28.60
CA PHE A 268 -10.79 -1.24 -29.83
C PHE A 268 -11.73 -0.69 -30.90
N LEU A 269 -12.94 -1.23 -31.04
CA LEU A 269 -13.93 -0.69 -31.99
C LEU A 269 -14.36 0.74 -31.63
N ALA A 270 -14.56 1.03 -30.34
CA ALA A 270 -14.86 2.38 -29.88
C ALA A 270 -13.72 3.35 -30.20
N ALA A 271 -12.46 2.95 -29.95
CA ALA A 271 -11.28 3.73 -30.28
C ALA A 271 -11.14 3.96 -31.80
N VAL A 272 -11.39 2.94 -32.62
CA VAL A 272 -11.34 3.07 -34.09
C VAL A 272 -12.44 4.02 -34.59
N ARG A 273 -13.67 3.91 -34.07
CA ARG A 273 -14.77 4.82 -34.42
C ARG A 273 -14.49 6.26 -34.06
N ALA A 274 -13.86 6.50 -32.90
CA ALA A 274 -13.50 7.83 -32.45
C ALA A 274 -12.39 8.47 -33.31
N ASN A 275 -11.38 7.68 -33.68
CA ASN A 275 -10.19 8.19 -34.38
C ASN A 275 -10.31 8.17 -35.91
N PHE A 276 -11.17 7.30 -36.48
CA PHE A 276 -11.34 7.12 -37.92
C PHE A 276 -12.82 7.20 -38.36
N PRO A 277 -13.52 8.32 -38.09
CA PRO A 277 -14.96 8.44 -38.35
C PRO A 277 -15.34 8.39 -39.85
N ALA A 278 -14.39 8.71 -40.74
CA ALA A 278 -14.59 8.68 -42.19
C ALA A 278 -14.44 7.28 -42.80
N MET A 279 -13.97 6.29 -42.03
CA MET A 279 -13.84 4.90 -42.48
C MET A 279 -15.22 4.22 -42.49
N PRO A 280 -15.57 3.45 -43.54
CA PRO A 280 -16.80 2.66 -43.56
C PRO A 280 -16.90 1.72 -42.35
N ALA A 281 -18.09 1.56 -41.77
CA ALA A 281 -18.29 0.76 -40.55
C ALA A 281 -17.76 -0.68 -40.67
N ALA A 282 -17.94 -1.32 -41.83
CA ALA A 282 -17.40 -2.66 -42.09
C ALA A 282 -15.87 -2.70 -42.05
N GLN A 283 -15.20 -1.67 -42.55
CA GLN A 283 -13.73 -1.55 -42.50
C GLN A 283 -13.26 -1.21 -41.08
N GLN A 284 -14.01 -0.41 -40.32
CA GLN A 284 -13.70 -0.14 -38.91
C GLN A 284 -13.74 -1.41 -38.06
N GLU A 285 -14.74 -2.27 -38.28
CA GLU A 285 -14.83 -3.57 -37.60
C GLU A 285 -13.69 -4.50 -37.99
N GLN A 286 -13.35 -4.58 -39.28
CA GLN A 286 -12.23 -5.39 -39.75
C GLN A 286 -10.90 -4.88 -39.16
N PHE A 287 -10.70 -3.57 -39.12
CA PHE A 287 -9.51 -2.95 -38.55
C PHE A 287 -9.41 -3.18 -37.04
N ALA A 288 -10.52 -3.02 -36.30
CA ALA A 288 -10.57 -3.36 -34.88
C ALA A 288 -10.26 -4.84 -34.63
N GLN A 289 -10.76 -5.76 -35.46
CA GLN A 289 -10.43 -7.18 -35.35
C GLN A 289 -8.94 -7.46 -35.58
N LEU A 290 -8.31 -6.79 -36.55
CA LEU A 290 -6.87 -6.89 -36.79
C LEU A 290 -6.05 -6.39 -35.58
N LEU A 291 -6.52 -5.35 -34.89
CA LEU A 291 -5.87 -4.83 -33.69
C LEU A 291 -6.06 -5.75 -32.47
N VAL A 292 -7.19 -6.45 -32.38
CA VAL A 292 -7.50 -7.37 -31.26
C VAL A 292 -6.79 -8.72 -31.42
N ALA A 293 -6.59 -9.19 -32.65
CA ALA A 293 -6.04 -10.53 -32.92
C ALA A 293 -4.69 -10.82 -32.23
N PRO A 294 -3.71 -9.90 -32.17
CA PRO A 294 -2.47 -10.12 -31.41
C PRO A 294 -2.71 -10.31 -29.91
N TYR A 295 -3.69 -9.61 -29.33
CA TYR A 295 -3.99 -9.70 -27.89
C TYR A 295 -4.67 -11.02 -27.52
N LEU A 296 -5.47 -11.60 -28.41
CA LEU A 296 -6.09 -12.92 -28.19
C LEU A 296 -5.15 -14.11 -28.42
N ARG A 297 -3.97 -13.83 -29.02
CA ARG A 297 -2.90 -14.80 -29.27
C ARG A 297 -1.85 -14.83 -28.16
N ASP A 298 -2.08 -14.09 -27.10
CA ASP A 298 -1.15 -14.01 -25.99
C ASP A 298 -0.83 -15.39 -25.37
N GLY A 299 0.46 -15.65 -25.17
CA GLY A 299 0.96 -16.90 -24.62
C GLY A 299 0.82 -18.15 -25.51
N LYS A 300 0.12 -18.05 -26.64
CA LYS A 300 -0.13 -19.19 -27.53
C LYS A 300 1.06 -19.44 -28.44
N ARG A 301 1.40 -20.73 -28.60
CA ARG A 301 2.45 -21.13 -29.54
C ARG A 301 2.01 -20.87 -30.98
N LEU A 302 2.85 -20.16 -31.74
CA LEU A 302 2.66 -19.99 -33.19
C LEU A 302 3.05 -21.26 -33.94
N THR A 303 2.29 -21.60 -34.97
CA THR A 303 2.73 -22.58 -35.98
C THR A 303 3.83 -22.00 -36.87
N GLU A 304 4.63 -22.84 -37.52
CA GLU A 304 5.72 -22.39 -38.40
C GLU A 304 5.20 -21.51 -39.55
N ASP A 305 4.02 -21.83 -40.10
CA ASP A 305 3.38 -21.06 -41.16
C ASP A 305 2.91 -19.68 -40.67
N GLU A 306 2.40 -19.59 -39.44
CA GLU A 306 1.97 -18.32 -38.84
C GLU A 306 3.16 -17.43 -38.45
N ALA A 307 4.25 -18.04 -37.96
CA ALA A 307 5.47 -17.31 -37.60
C ALA A 307 6.11 -16.62 -38.81
N GLN A 308 5.96 -17.18 -40.02
CA GLN A 308 6.45 -16.57 -41.27
C GLN A 308 5.57 -15.43 -41.78
N GLN A 309 4.28 -15.41 -41.40
CA GLN A 309 3.33 -14.38 -41.84
C GLN A 309 3.34 -13.14 -40.94
N LEU A 310 3.82 -13.28 -39.71
CA LEU A 310 3.88 -12.18 -38.75
C LEU A 310 5.22 -11.42 -38.87
N PRO A 311 5.20 -10.08 -38.67
CA PRO A 311 6.45 -9.34 -38.54
C PRO A 311 7.25 -9.90 -37.37
N GLN A 312 8.58 -10.02 -37.54
CA GLN A 312 9.46 -10.65 -36.54
C GLN A 312 9.34 -10.02 -35.14
N GLU A 313 9.00 -8.74 -35.07
CA GLU A 313 8.78 -7.98 -33.82
C GLU A 313 7.57 -8.49 -33.01
N ALA A 314 6.63 -9.19 -33.66
CA ALA A 314 5.44 -9.76 -33.02
C ALA A 314 5.64 -11.24 -32.60
N VAL A 315 6.82 -11.81 -32.83
CA VAL A 315 7.15 -13.21 -32.54
C VAL A 315 8.14 -13.28 -31.37
N TRP A 316 7.74 -13.93 -30.29
CA TRP A 316 8.59 -14.13 -29.11
C TRP A 316 9.16 -15.55 -29.10
N TYR A 317 10.48 -15.67 -28.89
CA TYR A 317 11.17 -16.96 -28.83
C TYR A 317 11.45 -17.34 -27.37
N LYS A 318 11.03 -18.55 -26.98
CA LYS A 318 11.48 -19.17 -25.73
C LYS A 318 12.84 -19.82 -25.97
N VAL A 319 13.87 -19.33 -25.29
CA VAL A 319 15.22 -19.93 -25.32
C VAL A 319 15.37 -20.81 -24.09
N GLU A 320 15.51 -22.11 -24.29
CA GLU A 320 15.75 -23.11 -23.23
C GLU A 320 17.25 -23.46 -23.22
N PHE A 321 17.88 -23.42 -22.04
CA PHE A 321 19.30 -23.74 -21.81
C PHE A 321 19.44 -25.07 -21.09
#